data_AF-A0A9W4KPZ1-F1
#
_entry.id   AF-A0A9W4KPZ1-F1
#
_cell.length_a   1.000
_cell.length_b   1.000
_cell.length_c   1.000
_cell.angle_alpha   90.00
_cell.angle_beta   90.00
_cell.angle_gamma   90.00
#
_symmetry.space_group_name_H-M   'P 1'
#
loop_
_entity.id
_entity.type
_entity.pdbx_description
1 polymer ?
#
loop_
_entity_poly.entity_id
_entity_poly.type
_entity_poly.pdbx_seq_one_letter_code
_entity_poly.pdbx_strand_id
1 'polypeptide(L)'
;MSQPVYHYLTLGRLGRGEVLNLFLKDAGIDKKDILYPWDETWSAASEKLTQQGITRTGQLPALEYKGSVYTQHIPTLRYFARELGAYDGETNQEKYIVDAVADLYVDWRSQWAASLSGATDEYKNKVAPKYYSVIGQYYTDHPGPYLLGDKITYADFAVYQSIDNERRTGTLPVSISMIY
;
A
#
# COMPACT_ATOMS: atom_id res chain seq x y z
N MET A 1 6.61 5.41 25.90
CA MET A 1 6.36 6.00 24.56
C MET A 1 4.86 5.96 24.32
N SER A 2 4.27 6.98 23.70
CA SER A 2 2.83 6.95 23.36
C SER A 2 2.58 5.88 22.30
N GLN A 3 1.43 5.21 22.39
CA GLN A 3 0.99 4.24 21.39
C GLN A 3 0.84 4.96 20.02
N PRO A 4 1.30 4.36 18.90
CA PRO A 4 1.05 4.90 17.57
C PRO A 4 -0.43 5.13 17.31
N VAL A 5 -0.79 6.20 16.60
CA VAL A 5 -2.17 6.49 16.19
C VAL A 5 -2.28 6.43 14.68
N TYR A 6 -3.12 5.53 14.19
CA TYR A 6 -3.32 5.28 12.77
C TYR A 6 -4.65 5.88 12.31
N HIS A 7 -4.56 6.79 11.33
CA HIS A 7 -5.71 7.48 10.74
C HIS A 7 -5.99 6.90 9.36
N TYR A 8 -7.18 6.35 9.15
CA TYR A 8 -7.61 5.88 7.83
C TYR A 8 -9.12 5.90 7.64
N LEU A 9 -9.57 5.55 6.45
CA LEU A 9 -10.98 5.49 6.10
C LEU A 9 -11.60 4.15 6.55
N THR A 10 -12.89 4.14 6.85
CA THR A 10 -13.68 2.93 7.15
C THR A 10 -14.00 2.14 5.88
N LEU A 11 -12.95 1.73 5.16
CA LEU A 11 -13.04 0.97 3.90
C LEU A 11 -12.77 -0.53 4.08
N GLY A 12 -12.60 -0.98 5.33
CA GLY A 12 -12.16 -2.35 5.63
C GLY A 12 -10.77 -2.61 5.04
N ARG A 13 -10.61 -3.75 4.36
CA ARG A 13 -9.34 -4.23 3.79
C ARG A 13 -9.06 -3.66 2.39
N LEU A 14 -9.36 -2.37 2.16
CA LEU A 14 -9.31 -1.75 0.84
C LEU A 14 -8.38 -0.53 0.79
N GLY A 15 -7.61 -0.44 -0.30
CA GLY A 15 -6.79 0.72 -0.64
C GLY A 15 -5.49 0.84 0.17
N ARG A 16 -4.84 2.03 0.07
CA ARG A 16 -3.49 2.30 0.64
C ARG A 16 -3.35 2.07 2.14
N GLY A 17 -4.43 2.28 2.90
CA GLY A 17 -4.35 2.16 4.34
C GLY A 17 -4.11 0.72 4.77
N GLU A 18 -4.70 -0.25 4.08
CA GLU A 18 -4.52 -1.65 4.43
C GLU A 18 -3.07 -2.10 4.19
N VAL A 19 -2.36 -1.53 3.20
CA VAL A 19 -0.91 -1.75 3.01
C VAL A 19 -0.12 -1.42 4.28
N LEU A 20 -0.36 -0.24 4.87
CA LEU A 20 0.31 0.16 6.11
C LEU A 20 -0.20 -0.66 7.31
N ASN A 21 -1.49 -1.00 7.36
CA ASN A 21 -2.06 -1.83 8.42
C ASN A 21 -1.44 -3.22 8.47
N LEU A 22 -1.27 -3.88 7.31
CA LEU A 22 -0.65 -5.20 7.20
C LEU A 22 0.83 -5.15 7.59
N PHE A 23 1.57 -4.15 7.10
CA PHE A 23 2.96 -3.95 7.48
C PHE A 23 3.12 -3.78 9.01
N LEU A 24 2.32 -2.91 9.63
CA LEU A 24 2.40 -2.67 11.07
C LEU A 24 2.04 -3.92 11.88
N LYS A 25 1.07 -4.71 11.43
CA LYS A 25 0.71 -6.00 12.06
C LYS A 25 1.85 -7.00 11.97
N ASP A 26 2.46 -7.15 10.79
CA ASP A 26 3.57 -8.08 10.58
C ASP A 26 4.80 -7.69 11.41
N ALA A 27 5.09 -6.38 11.49
CA ALA A 27 6.16 -5.83 12.32
C ALA A 27 5.88 -5.86 13.84
N GLY A 28 4.70 -6.34 14.28
CA GLY A 28 4.32 -6.37 15.69
C GLY A 28 4.12 -4.98 16.32
N ILE A 29 3.79 -3.97 15.52
CA ILE A 29 3.57 -2.59 15.97
C ILE A 29 2.08 -2.38 16.26
N ASP A 30 1.71 -2.47 17.53
CA ASP A 30 0.37 -2.14 18.00
C ASP A 30 0.06 -0.66 17.78
N LYS A 31 -1.17 -0.38 17.32
CA LYS A 31 -1.63 0.98 17.05
C LYS A 31 -3.06 1.18 17.52
N LYS A 32 -3.40 2.43 17.82
CA LYS A 32 -4.77 2.86 18.02
C LYS A 32 -5.35 3.32 16.67
N ASP A 33 -6.49 2.76 16.27
CA ASP A 33 -7.17 3.16 15.04
C ASP A 33 -8.14 4.33 15.28
N ILE A 34 -8.04 5.35 14.42
CA ILE A 34 -9.04 6.40 14.26
C ILE A 34 -9.53 6.34 12.82
N LEU A 35 -10.75 5.81 12.64
CA LEU A 35 -11.33 5.55 11.33
C LEU A 35 -12.40 6.57 10.98
N TYR A 36 -12.39 7.04 9.74
CA TYR A 36 -13.31 8.05 9.21
C TYR A 36 -14.21 7.43 8.12
N PRO A 37 -15.53 7.62 8.18
CA PRO A 37 -16.40 7.12 7.13
C PRO A 37 -16.09 7.81 5.79
N TRP A 38 -16.27 7.08 4.69
CA TRP A 38 -16.20 7.64 3.34
C TRP A 38 -17.61 8.01 2.87
N ASP A 39 -18.12 9.11 3.43
CA ASP A 39 -19.44 9.67 3.17
C ASP A 39 -19.36 11.20 3.02
N GLU A 40 -20.49 11.90 3.03
CA GLU A 40 -20.56 13.36 2.92
C GLU A 40 -19.78 14.11 4.03
N THR A 41 -19.48 13.47 5.16
CA THR A 41 -18.73 14.08 6.27
C THR A 41 -17.21 14.08 6.02
N TRP A 42 -16.72 13.26 5.07
CA TRP A 42 -15.28 13.09 4.82
C TRP A 42 -14.59 14.41 4.45
N SER A 43 -15.23 15.26 3.66
CA SER A 43 -14.64 16.54 3.23
C SER A 43 -14.28 17.43 4.42
N ALA A 44 -15.21 17.57 5.38
CA ALA A 44 -14.98 18.35 6.59
C ALA A 44 -13.95 17.70 7.53
N ALA A 45 -13.95 16.37 7.63
CA ALA A 45 -12.96 15.63 8.40
C ALA A 45 -11.54 15.81 7.81
N SER A 46 -11.39 15.69 6.49
CA SER A 46 -10.13 15.89 5.76
C SER A 46 -9.57 17.31 5.98
N GLU A 47 -10.43 18.33 5.90
CA GLU A 47 -10.03 19.71 6.17
C GLU A 47 -9.54 19.89 7.61
N LYS A 48 -10.29 19.37 8.59
CA LYS A 48 -9.89 19.40 10.00
C LYS A 48 -8.54 18.71 10.23
N LEU A 49 -8.33 17.54 9.64
CA LEU A 49 -7.05 16.81 9.76
C LEU A 49 -5.89 17.59 9.12
N THR A 50 -6.17 18.36 8.08
CA THR A 50 -5.19 19.24 7.45
C THR A 50 -4.82 20.40 8.37
N GLN A 51 -5.81 21.07 8.95
CA GLN A 51 -5.60 22.16 9.93
C GLN A 51 -4.86 21.67 11.19
N GLN A 52 -5.08 20.43 11.60
CA GLN A 52 -4.39 19.79 12.73
C GLN A 52 -2.95 19.33 12.41
N GLY A 53 -2.52 19.40 11.15
CA GLY A 53 -1.21 18.93 10.72
C GLY A 53 -1.07 17.40 10.60
N ILE A 54 -2.18 16.66 10.69
CA ILE A 54 -2.20 15.19 10.54
C ILE A 54 -1.99 14.77 9.08
N THR A 55 -2.46 15.58 8.12
CA THR A 55 -2.18 15.36 6.69
C THR A 55 -1.94 16.67 5.96
N ARG A 56 -0.87 16.75 5.17
CA ARG A 56 -0.62 17.92 4.32
C ARG A 56 -1.43 17.92 3.02
N THR A 57 -1.95 16.75 2.64
CA THR A 57 -2.58 16.51 1.33
C THR A 57 -4.10 16.37 1.43
N GLY A 58 -4.66 16.37 2.64
CA GLY A 58 -6.04 15.97 2.88
C GLY A 58 -6.28 14.46 2.69
N GLN A 59 -5.23 13.67 2.41
CA GLN A 59 -5.34 12.23 2.16
C GLN A 59 -4.85 11.41 3.36
N LEU A 60 -5.41 10.21 3.50
CA LEU A 60 -5.00 9.17 4.45
C LEU A 60 -4.44 7.96 3.68
N PRO A 61 -3.56 7.13 4.27
CA PRO A 61 -3.28 7.01 5.70
C PRO A 61 -2.31 8.08 6.24
N ALA A 62 -2.44 8.33 7.54
CA ALA A 62 -1.46 9.02 8.36
C ALA A 62 -1.18 8.21 9.63
N LEU A 63 0.05 8.24 10.12
CA LEU A 63 0.46 7.58 11.35
C LEU A 63 1.19 8.58 12.25
N GLU A 64 0.65 8.84 13.43
CA GLU A 64 1.36 9.54 14.49
C GLU A 64 2.27 8.55 15.22
N TYR A 65 3.57 8.81 15.23
CA TYR A 65 4.55 7.92 15.83
C TYR A 65 5.76 8.72 16.35
N LYS A 66 6.15 8.50 17.61
CA LYS A 66 7.29 9.16 18.29
C LYS A 66 7.34 10.69 18.09
N GLY A 67 6.18 11.36 18.17
CA GLY A 67 6.09 12.83 18.04
C GLY A 67 6.18 13.36 16.61
N SER A 68 6.18 12.48 15.61
CA SER A 68 6.14 12.82 14.18
C SER A 68 4.87 12.27 13.53
N VAL A 69 4.47 12.87 12.42
CA VAL A 69 3.36 12.39 11.60
C VAL A 69 3.89 11.90 10.25
N TYR A 70 3.67 10.63 9.96
CA TYR A 70 4.06 9.99 8.70
C TYR A 70 2.84 9.88 7.80
N THR A 71 2.95 10.38 6.58
CA THR A 71 1.88 10.38 5.58
C THR A 71 2.37 9.72 4.31
N GLN A 72 1.44 9.27 3.47
CA GLN A 72 1.69 8.36 2.35
C GLN A 72 2.23 6.99 2.81
N HIS A 73 1.49 5.94 2.46
CA HIS A 73 1.85 4.56 2.81
C HIS A 73 3.28 4.15 2.39
N ILE A 74 3.67 4.16 1.11
CA ILE A 74 5.00 3.66 0.69
C ILE A 74 6.17 4.37 1.38
N PRO A 75 6.25 5.72 1.43
CA PRO A 75 7.30 6.39 2.20
C PRO A 75 7.29 6.04 3.69
N THR A 76 6.10 5.83 4.28
CA THR A 76 5.96 5.41 5.68
C THR A 76 6.51 4.01 5.88
N LEU A 77 6.17 3.03 5.03
CA LEU A 77 6.73 1.68 5.13
C LEU A 77 8.26 1.70 4.95
N ARG A 78 8.77 2.46 3.99
CA ARG A 78 10.23 2.62 3.77
C ARG A 78 10.94 3.23 4.97
N TYR A 79 10.29 4.19 5.67
CA TYR A 79 10.79 4.73 6.92
C TYR A 79 10.91 3.64 8.00
N PHE A 80 9.85 2.87 8.23
CA PHE A 80 9.87 1.81 9.22
C PHE A 80 10.82 0.67 8.86
N ALA A 81 10.95 0.31 7.58
CA ALA A 81 11.89 -0.70 7.14
C ALA A 81 13.34 -0.33 7.57
N ARG A 82 13.71 0.95 7.39
CA ARG A 82 15.00 1.48 7.84
C ARG A 82 15.12 1.57 9.36
N GLU A 83 14.05 1.97 10.05
CA GLU A 83 14.04 2.05 11.51
C GLU A 83 14.20 0.67 12.17
N LEU A 84 13.57 -0.34 11.59
CA LEU A 84 13.58 -1.72 12.09
C LEU A 84 14.82 -2.51 11.63
N GLY A 85 15.52 -2.04 10.59
CA GLY A 85 16.61 -2.79 9.95
C GLY A 85 16.12 -4.07 9.26
N ALA A 86 14.87 -4.09 8.81
CA ALA A 86 14.19 -5.23 8.18
C ALA A 86 13.24 -4.73 7.07
N TYR A 87 12.67 -5.63 6.26
CA TYR A 87 11.71 -5.29 5.20
C TYR A 87 12.26 -4.45 4.02
N ASP A 88 13.57 -4.31 3.88
CA ASP A 88 14.23 -3.62 2.76
C ASP A 88 15.33 -4.51 2.18
N GLY A 89 15.93 -4.10 1.07
CA GLY A 89 17.14 -4.72 0.55
C GLY A 89 18.35 -4.51 1.48
N GLU A 90 19.29 -5.45 1.49
CA GLU A 90 20.56 -5.34 2.21
C GLU A 90 21.60 -4.59 1.36
N THR A 91 21.57 -4.81 0.04
CA THR A 91 22.45 -4.11 -0.91
C THR A 91 21.76 -2.93 -1.58
N ASN A 92 22.53 -2.00 -2.16
CA ASN A 92 21.97 -0.90 -2.94
C ASN A 92 21.16 -1.40 -4.15
N GLN A 93 21.57 -2.52 -4.74
CA GLN A 93 20.86 -3.14 -5.87
C GLN A 93 19.50 -3.71 -5.44
N GLU A 94 19.45 -4.39 -4.30
CA GLU A 94 18.20 -4.91 -3.75
C GLU A 94 17.25 -3.77 -3.37
N LYS A 95 17.73 -2.73 -2.69
CA LYS A 95 16.93 -1.54 -2.37
C LYS A 95 16.34 -0.88 -3.62
N TYR A 96 17.13 -0.79 -4.69
CA TYR A 96 16.65 -0.32 -5.98
C TYR A 96 15.50 -1.18 -6.54
N ILE A 97 15.58 -2.51 -6.45
CA ILE A 97 14.52 -3.42 -6.90
C ILE A 97 13.24 -3.20 -6.08
N VAL A 98 13.36 -3.12 -4.75
CA VAL A 98 12.21 -2.87 -3.87
C VAL A 98 11.55 -1.52 -4.18
N ASP A 99 12.35 -0.48 -4.42
CA ASP A 99 11.86 0.84 -4.84
C ASP A 99 11.16 0.79 -6.21
N ALA A 100 11.76 0.13 -7.21
CA ALA A 100 11.19 0.02 -8.54
C ALA A 100 9.81 -0.66 -8.53
N VAL A 101 9.66 -1.76 -7.79
CA VAL A 101 8.37 -2.46 -7.67
C VAL A 101 7.34 -1.63 -6.89
N ALA A 102 7.77 -0.93 -5.84
CA ALA A 102 6.88 -0.03 -5.09
C ALA A 102 6.37 1.13 -5.95
N ASP A 103 7.19 1.70 -6.82
CA ASP A 103 6.80 2.77 -7.74
C ASP A 103 5.84 2.26 -8.82
N LEU A 104 6.09 1.08 -9.41
CA LEU A 104 5.15 0.42 -10.32
C LEU A 104 3.77 0.19 -9.67
N TYR A 105 3.77 -0.20 -8.40
CA TYR A 105 2.53 -0.31 -7.63
C TYR A 105 1.84 1.05 -7.45
N VAL A 106 2.56 2.14 -7.19
CA VAL A 106 1.96 3.48 -7.04
C VAL A 106 1.32 3.95 -8.34
N ASP A 107 1.95 3.69 -9.48
CA ASP A 107 1.41 3.99 -10.82
C ASP A 107 0.12 3.20 -11.09
N TRP A 108 0.16 1.87 -10.90
CA TRP A 108 -1.03 1.02 -11.02
C TRP A 108 -2.15 1.50 -10.08
N ARG A 109 -1.82 1.79 -8.83
CA ARG A 109 -2.77 2.18 -7.79
C ARG A 109 -3.52 3.46 -8.16
N SER A 110 -2.86 4.38 -8.87
CA SER A 110 -3.49 5.61 -9.34
C SER A 110 -4.54 5.32 -10.40
N GLN A 111 -4.25 4.40 -11.33
CA GLN A 111 -5.19 3.93 -12.34
C GLN A 111 -6.33 3.11 -11.71
N TRP A 112 -6.02 2.25 -10.74
CA TRP A 112 -7.00 1.48 -9.99
C TRP A 112 -7.98 2.38 -9.23
N ALA A 113 -7.48 3.41 -8.56
CA ALA A 113 -8.35 4.37 -7.87
C ALA A 113 -9.30 5.09 -8.84
N ALA A 114 -8.84 5.42 -10.05
CA ALA A 114 -9.66 6.01 -11.10
C ALA A 114 -10.71 5.04 -11.67
N SER A 115 -10.50 3.72 -11.57
CA SER A 115 -11.43 2.70 -12.06
C SER A 115 -12.56 2.37 -11.07
N LEU A 116 -12.48 2.86 -9.82
CA LEU A 116 -13.46 2.56 -8.75
C LEU A 116 -14.89 3.04 -9.05
N SER A 117 -15.06 4.07 -9.89
CA SER A 117 -16.38 4.54 -10.33
C SER A 117 -16.97 3.75 -11.50
N GLY A 118 -16.21 2.78 -12.03
CA GLY A 118 -16.60 1.96 -13.17
C GLY A 118 -15.38 1.56 -13.99
N ALA A 119 -14.92 0.33 -13.82
CA ALA A 119 -13.74 -0.17 -14.52
C ALA A 119 -14.00 -0.37 -16.02
N THR A 120 -13.22 0.33 -16.86
CA THR A 120 -13.30 0.26 -18.32
C THR A 120 -12.69 -1.03 -18.88
N ASP A 121 -13.04 -1.39 -20.11
CA ASP A 121 -12.40 -2.50 -20.81
C ASP A 121 -10.90 -2.28 -21.00
N GLU A 122 -10.47 -1.03 -21.19
CA GLU A 122 -9.04 -0.67 -21.25
C GLU A 122 -8.33 -1.02 -19.94
N TYR A 123 -8.95 -0.68 -18.80
CA TYR A 123 -8.39 -0.99 -17.49
C TYR A 123 -8.25 -2.52 -17.30
N LYS A 124 -9.35 -3.25 -17.55
CA LYS A 124 -9.43 -4.70 -17.32
C LYS A 124 -8.54 -5.51 -18.26
N ASN A 125 -8.46 -5.10 -19.53
CA ASN A 125 -7.80 -5.89 -20.57
C ASN A 125 -6.38 -5.43 -20.89
N LYS A 126 -5.98 -4.23 -20.47
CA LYS A 126 -4.62 -3.70 -20.71
C LYS A 126 -3.90 -3.23 -19.46
N VAL A 127 -4.49 -2.33 -18.68
CA VAL A 127 -3.79 -1.69 -17.56
C VAL A 127 -3.44 -2.69 -16.46
N ALA A 128 -4.44 -3.38 -15.90
CA ALA A 128 -4.21 -4.34 -14.83
C ALA A 128 -3.34 -5.52 -15.31
N PRO A 129 -3.63 -6.19 -16.45
CA PRO A 129 -2.77 -7.28 -16.94
C PRO A 129 -1.32 -6.86 -17.19
N LYS A 130 -1.08 -5.65 -17.73
CA LYS A 130 0.28 -5.14 -17.95
C LYS A 130 1.02 -4.96 -16.63
N TYR A 131 0.39 -4.37 -15.63
CA TYR A 131 0.99 -4.21 -14.31
C TYR A 131 1.42 -5.56 -13.71
N TYR A 132 0.52 -6.55 -13.69
CA TYR A 132 0.83 -7.87 -13.14
C TYR A 132 1.88 -8.64 -13.95
N SER A 133 1.89 -8.48 -15.28
CA SER A 133 2.93 -9.07 -16.14
C SER A 133 4.32 -8.49 -15.83
N VAL A 134 4.42 -7.16 -15.61
CA VAL A 134 5.69 -6.51 -15.30
C VAL A 134 6.18 -6.87 -13.89
N ILE A 135 5.33 -6.77 -12.85
CA ILE A 135 5.78 -7.16 -11.51
C ILE A 135 6.11 -8.66 -11.44
N GLY A 136 5.38 -9.50 -12.19
CA GLY A 136 5.65 -10.93 -12.28
C GLY A 136 7.09 -11.24 -12.72
N GLN A 137 7.67 -10.43 -13.62
CA GLN A 137 9.07 -10.60 -14.05
C GLN A 137 10.04 -10.38 -12.88
N TYR A 138 9.83 -9.33 -12.07
CA TYR A 138 10.64 -9.09 -10.87
C TYR A 138 10.54 -10.24 -9.86
N TYR A 139 9.34 -10.81 -9.66
CA TYR A 139 9.15 -11.95 -8.77
C TYR A 139 9.70 -13.27 -9.32
N THR A 140 10.08 -13.34 -10.60
CA THR A 140 10.78 -14.51 -11.17
C THR A 140 12.30 -14.43 -11.07
N ASP A 141 12.87 -13.26 -10.78
CA ASP A 141 14.32 -13.07 -10.70
C ASP A 141 14.95 -13.76 -9.48
N HIS A 142 14.17 -13.97 -8.42
CA HIS A 142 14.59 -14.66 -7.21
C HIS A 142 13.64 -15.82 -6.88
N PRO A 143 14.15 -17.05 -6.68
CA PRO A 143 13.30 -18.15 -6.20
C PRO A 143 12.87 -17.87 -4.76
N GLY A 144 11.57 -17.97 -4.50
CA GLY A 144 10.99 -17.79 -3.17
C GLY A 144 9.60 -17.15 -3.23
N PRO A 145 8.94 -16.99 -2.06
CA PRO A 145 7.60 -16.43 -1.98
C PRO A 145 7.55 -14.89 -2.05
N TYR A 146 8.68 -14.20 -1.93
CA TYR A 146 8.77 -12.73 -1.86
C TYR A 146 9.65 -12.15 -2.97
N LEU A 147 9.59 -10.83 -3.14
CA LEU A 147 10.33 -10.10 -4.18
C LEU A 147 11.85 -10.37 -4.16
N LEU A 148 12.42 -10.53 -2.96
CA LEU A 148 13.84 -10.85 -2.76
C LEU A 148 14.03 -12.30 -2.27
N GLY A 149 13.25 -13.23 -2.85
CA GLY A 149 13.30 -14.66 -2.54
C GLY A 149 12.60 -14.99 -1.23
N ASP A 150 13.35 -15.38 -0.20
CA ASP A 150 12.80 -15.80 1.10
C ASP A 150 12.61 -14.62 2.08
N LYS A 151 13.02 -13.41 1.70
CA LYS A 151 12.92 -12.21 2.54
C LYS A 151 11.74 -11.34 2.11
N ILE A 152 10.80 -11.13 3.03
CA ILE A 152 9.71 -10.18 2.85
C ILE A 152 10.24 -8.73 2.85
N THR A 153 9.67 -7.90 1.99
CA THR A 153 10.00 -6.49 1.83
C THR A 153 8.76 -5.62 1.99
N TYR A 154 8.93 -4.31 2.15
CA TYR A 154 7.78 -3.41 2.19
C TYR A 154 6.98 -3.38 0.87
N ALA A 155 7.60 -3.73 -0.25
CA ALA A 155 6.92 -3.80 -1.54
C ALA A 155 5.95 -4.99 -1.60
N ASP A 156 6.24 -6.10 -0.92
CA ASP A 156 5.39 -7.29 -0.90
C ASP A 156 4.01 -7.01 -0.30
N PHE A 157 3.93 -6.17 0.73
CA PHE A 157 2.64 -5.73 1.29
C PHE A 157 1.80 -4.92 0.28
N ALA A 158 2.47 -4.10 -0.53
CA ALA A 158 1.81 -3.31 -1.56
C ALA A 158 1.31 -4.19 -2.71
N VAL A 159 2.13 -5.15 -3.15
CA VAL A 159 1.77 -6.13 -4.21
C VAL A 159 0.67 -7.08 -3.74
N TYR A 160 0.74 -7.58 -2.50
CA TYR A 160 -0.35 -8.37 -1.94
C TYR A 160 -1.67 -7.58 -1.95
N GLN A 161 -1.61 -6.32 -1.51
CA GLN A 161 -2.81 -5.49 -1.46
C GLN A 161 -3.32 -5.11 -2.84
N SER A 162 -2.48 -5.01 -3.88
CA SER A 162 -2.96 -4.79 -5.24
C SER A 162 -3.82 -5.96 -5.71
N ILE A 163 -3.38 -7.20 -5.45
CA ILE A 163 -4.15 -8.41 -5.77
C ILE A 163 -5.48 -8.44 -4.99
N ASP A 164 -5.47 -8.19 -3.68
CA ASP A 164 -6.71 -8.17 -2.87
C ASP A 164 -7.66 -7.05 -3.30
N ASN A 165 -7.12 -5.86 -3.64
CA ASN A 165 -7.89 -4.75 -4.17
C ASN A 165 -8.60 -5.12 -5.48
N GLU A 166 -7.86 -5.65 -6.46
CA GLU A 166 -8.44 -6.07 -7.75
C GLU A 166 -9.51 -7.17 -7.58
N ARG A 167 -9.26 -8.13 -6.68
CA ARG A 167 -10.20 -9.19 -6.35
C ARG A 167 -11.50 -8.60 -5.79
N ARG A 168 -11.40 -7.63 -4.87
CA ARG A 168 -12.55 -6.95 -4.26
C ARG A 168 -13.31 -6.07 -5.24
N THR A 169 -12.63 -5.50 -6.23
CA THR A 169 -13.26 -4.66 -7.26
C THR A 169 -13.72 -5.45 -8.49
N GLY A 170 -13.55 -6.77 -8.50
CA GLY A 170 -13.96 -7.64 -9.62
C GLY A 170 -13.15 -7.40 -10.89
N THR A 171 -11.91 -6.94 -10.76
CA THR A 171 -11.03 -6.52 -11.86
C THR A 171 -9.70 -7.30 -11.90
N LEU A 172 -9.56 -8.33 -11.05
CA LEU A 172 -8.39 -9.21 -11.06
C LEU A 172 -8.23 -9.91 -12.41
N PRO A 173 -7.07 -9.78 -13.08
CA PRO A 173 -6.84 -10.47 -14.35
C PRO A 173 -6.96 -11.99 -14.22
N VAL A 174 -7.54 -12.61 -15.25
CA VAL A 174 -7.77 -14.06 -15.31
C VAL A 174 -6.48 -14.86 -15.19
N SER A 175 -5.35 -14.32 -15.69
CA SER A 175 -4.03 -14.94 -15.58
C SER A 175 -3.55 -15.11 -14.13
N ILE A 176 -4.03 -14.26 -13.22
CA ILE A 176 -3.67 -14.30 -11.79
C ILE A 176 -4.71 -15.07 -10.97
N SER A 177 -5.99 -15.02 -11.36
CA SER A 177 -7.06 -15.69 -10.61
C SER A 177 -6.99 -17.22 -10.63
N MET A 178 -6.22 -17.82 -11.54
CA MET A 178 -6.00 -19.28 -11.59
C MET A 178 -4.92 -19.78 -10.63
N ILE A 179 -4.21 -18.89 -9.92
CA ILE A 179 -3.06 -19.22 -9.07
C ILE A 179 -3.41 -19.21 -7.57
N TYR A 180 -4.57 -18.65 -7.17
CA TYR A 180 -4.98 -18.48 -5.76
C TYR A 180 -6.46 -18.71 -5.49
#